data_AF-A0A2S3Z998-F1
#
_entry.id   AF-A0A2S3Z998-F1
#
_cell.length_a   1.000
_cell.length_b   1.000
_cell.length_c   1.000
_cell.angle_alpha   90.00
_cell.angle_beta   90.00
_cell.angle_gamma   90.00
#
_symmetry.space_group_name_H-M   'P 1'
#
loop_
_entity.id
_entity.type
_entity.pdbx_description
1 polymer ?
#
loop_
_entity_poly.entity_id
_entity_poly.type
_entity_poly.pdbx_seq_one_letter_code
_entity_poly.pdbx_strand_id
1 'polypeptide(L)'
;MFANEGESFVEVFVAIADTLQTGHDVIDTMDVLVRGCTMFTAAIAAGILLADSSDVLHVAASSSERASDVEEEQLGAHEGPCLDAYRSGATIEVPSVADARGTWPAFSDIAEARGYRAVHSVPIRFGSQ
;
A
#
# COMPACT_ATOMS: atom_id res chain seq x y z
N MET A 1 -14.30 -15.87 -15.79
CA MET A 1 -14.91 -15.96 -14.45
C MET A 1 -15.11 -14.54 -13.99
N PHE A 2 -16.35 -14.20 -13.67
CA PHE A 2 -17.00 -12.91 -13.93
C PHE A 2 -16.41 -11.75 -13.14
N ALA A 3 -16.04 -10.67 -13.84
CA ALA A 3 -16.02 -9.34 -13.24
C ALA A 3 -17.45 -9.04 -12.80
N ASN A 4 -17.64 -8.79 -11.50
CA ASN A 4 -18.91 -8.32 -10.99
C ASN A 4 -19.14 -6.91 -11.54
N GLU A 5 -20.08 -6.75 -12.47
CA GLU A 5 -20.65 -5.44 -12.80
C GLU A 5 -21.35 -4.93 -11.53
N GLY A 6 -20.72 -4.04 -10.75
CA GLY A 6 -21.42 -3.51 -9.58
C GLY A 6 -20.65 -2.75 -8.51
N GLU A 7 -19.35 -2.48 -8.66
CA GLU A 7 -18.71 -1.43 -7.86
C GLU A 7 -18.13 -0.36 -8.78
N SER A 8 -18.93 0.68 -9.02
CA SER A 8 -18.53 1.88 -9.74
C SER A 8 -17.43 2.59 -8.97
N PHE A 9 -16.50 3.24 -9.67
CA PHE A 9 -15.54 4.16 -9.04
C PHE A 9 -16.24 5.19 -8.15
N VAL A 10 -17.47 5.57 -8.50
CA VAL A 10 -18.32 6.45 -7.69
C VAL A 10 -18.70 5.80 -6.36
N GLU A 11 -19.01 4.51 -6.31
CA GLU A 11 -19.38 3.82 -5.06
C GLU A 11 -18.19 3.70 -4.12
N VAL A 12 -17.00 3.38 -4.64
CA VAL A 12 -15.77 3.39 -3.82
C VAL A 12 -15.44 4.79 -3.34
N PHE A 13 -15.62 5.82 -4.19
CA PHE A 13 -15.44 7.21 -3.77
C PHE A 13 -16.43 7.64 -2.69
N VAL A 14 -17.70 7.24 -2.81
CA VAL A 14 -18.73 7.48 -1.78
C VAL A 14 -18.37 6.73 -0.49
N ALA A 15 -17.93 5.48 -0.57
CA ALA A 15 -17.48 4.71 0.60
C ALA A 15 -16.31 5.40 1.32
N ILE A 16 -15.33 5.92 0.58
CA ILE A 16 -14.26 6.73 1.16
C ILE A 16 -14.83 7.96 1.86
N ALA A 17 -15.71 8.72 1.20
CA ALA A 17 -16.32 9.91 1.78
C ALA A 17 -17.15 9.60 3.06
N ASP A 18 -17.84 8.45 3.09
CA ASP A 18 -18.59 7.99 4.25
C ASP A 18 -17.68 7.64 5.43
N THR A 19 -16.53 7.01 5.18
CA THR A 19 -15.53 6.76 6.23
C THR A 19 -14.87 8.04 6.78
N LEU A 20 -15.03 9.19 6.12
CA LEU A 20 -14.54 10.48 6.63
C LEU A 20 -15.57 11.19 7.53
N GLN A 21 -16.79 10.65 7.65
CA GLN A 21 -17.79 11.19 8.56
C GLN A 21 -17.39 10.89 10.02
N THR A 22 -17.80 11.78 10.94
CA THR A 22 -17.52 11.62 12.37
C THR A 22 -18.03 10.29 12.89
N GLY A 23 -17.12 9.41 13.32
CA GLY A 23 -17.44 8.09 13.90
C GLY A 23 -16.69 6.91 13.30
N HIS A 24 -16.03 7.10 12.14
CA HIS A 24 -15.19 6.08 11.50
C HIS A 24 -13.71 6.27 11.83
N ASP A 25 -12.98 5.16 11.96
CA ASP A 25 -11.53 5.16 12.18
C ASP A 25 -10.79 5.34 10.84
N VAL A 26 -9.61 5.95 10.86
CA VAL A 26 -8.73 6.09 9.69
C VAL A 26 -8.47 4.74 9.01
N ILE A 27 -8.45 3.67 9.80
CA ILE A 27 -8.27 2.29 9.33
C ILE A 27 -9.39 1.88 8.37
N ASP A 28 -10.65 2.25 8.66
CA ASP A 28 -11.78 1.94 7.76
C ASP A 28 -11.57 2.58 6.38
N THR A 29 -11.10 3.84 6.36
CA THR A 29 -10.78 4.53 5.11
C THR A 29 -9.64 3.83 4.35
N MET A 30 -8.59 3.42 5.06
CA MET A 30 -7.44 2.73 4.45
C MET A 30 -7.83 1.37 3.87
N ASP A 31 -8.72 0.64 4.54
CA ASP A 31 -9.27 -0.64 4.06
C ASP A 31 -10.07 -0.48 2.75
N VAL A 32 -10.88 0.58 2.65
CA VAL A 32 -11.59 0.89 1.39
C VAL A 32 -10.60 1.26 0.28
N LEU A 33 -9.54 2.02 0.60
CA LEU A 33 -8.51 2.43 -0.35
C LEU A 33 -7.74 1.23 -0.92
N VAL A 34 -7.22 0.31 -0.09
CA VAL A 34 -6.47 -0.85 -0.58
C VAL A 34 -7.34 -1.77 -1.45
N ARG A 35 -8.63 -1.90 -1.12
CA ARG A 35 -9.60 -2.62 -1.97
C ARG A 35 -9.75 -1.93 -3.32
N GLY A 36 -9.98 -0.61 -3.32
CA GLY A 36 -10.07 0.18 -4.54
C GLY A 36 -8.85 0.07 -5.44
N CYS A 37 -7.64 0.07 -4.87
CA CYS A 37 -6.38 -0.14 -5.62
C CYS A 37 -6.39 -1.46 -6.39
N THR A 38 -6.77 -2.57 -5.76
CA THR A 38 -6.81 -3.88 -6.43
C THR A 38 -7.98 -4.02 -7.42
N MET A 39 -9.04 -3.25 -7.26
CA MET A 39 -10.22 -3.29 -8.13
C MET A 39 -10.03 -2.50 -9.43
N PHE A 40 -9.40 -1.32 -9.35
CA PHE A 40 -9.29 -0.38 -10.46
C PHE A 40 -7.91 -0.34 -11.11
N THR A 41 -6.95 -1.12 -10.62
CA THR A 41 -5.60 -1.22 -11.21
C THR A 41 -5.23 -2.68 -11.50
N ALA A 42 -4.07 -2.89 -12.11
CA ALA A 42 -3.52 -4.23 -12.33
C ALA A 42 -2.82 -4.82 -11.08
N ALA A 43 -2.79 -4.10 -9.96
CA ALA A 43 -2.17 -4.57 -8.74
C ALA A 43 -2.93 -5.78 -8.17
N ILE A 44 -2.20 -6.85 -7.87
CA ILE A 44 -2.77 -8.08 -7.30
C ILE A 44 -2.96 -8.01 -5.78
N ALA A 45 -2.30 -7.04 -5.15
CA ALA A 45 -2.43 -6.71 -3.73
C ALA A 45 -2.04 -5.25 -3.50
N ALA A 46 -2.46 -4.68 -2.38
CA ALA A 46 -2.09 -3.34 -1.94
C ALA A 46 -1.89 -3.33 -0.42
N GLY A 47 -0.98 -2.48 0.05
CA GLY A 47 -0.73 -2.19 1.46
C GLY A 47 -0.62 -0.68 1.66
N ILE A 48 -0.96 -0.20 2.86
CA ILE A 48 -0.77 1.19 3.26
C ILE A 48 0.01 1.22 4.56
N LEU A 49 1.11 1.99 4.55
CA LEU A 49 1.82 2.39 5.75
C LEU A 49 1.40 3.80 6.16
N LEU A 50 1.12 4.02 7.44
CA LEU A 50 0.90 5.36 8.00
C LEU A 50 1.84 5.61 9.18
N ALA A 51 2.34 6.83 9.25
CA ALA A 51 3.13 7.28 10.38
C ALA A 51 2.22 7.69 11.53
N ASP A 52 2.57 7.28 12.76
CA ASP A 52 1.97 7.81 13.97
C ASP A 52 2.55 9.20 14.32
N SER A 53 2.11 9.76 15.45
CA SER A 53 2.57 11.09 15.91
C SER A 53 4.05 11.15 16.29
N SER A 54 4.74 10.01 16.32
CA SER A 54 6.17 9.87 16.61
C SER A 54 6.99 9.54 15.36
N ASP A 55 6.41 9.69 14.16
CA ASP A 55 6.99 9.34 12.85
C ASP A 55 7.34 7.84 12.71
N VAL A 56 6.69 6.97 13.49
CA VAL A 56 6.84 5.52 13.34
C VAL A 56 5.79 5.01 12.36
N LEU A 57 6.23 4.36 11.29
CA LEU A 57 5.35 3.75 10.30
C LEU A 57 4.76 2.43 10.81
N HIS A 58 3.46 2.25 10.58
CA HIS A 58 2.71 1.03 10.86
C HIS A 58 1.90 0.62 9.64
N VAL A 59 1.66 -0.70 9.49
CA VAL A 59 0.72 -1.21 8.48
C VAL A 59 -0.69 -0.80 8.89
N ALA A 60 -1.28 0.15 8.17
CA ALA A 60 -2.62 0.67 8.45
C ALA A 60 -3.72 -0.17 7.76
N ALA A 61 -3.43 -0.70 6.57
CA ALA A 61 -4.33 -1.58 5.85
C ALA A 61 -3.56 -2.47 4.87
N SER A 62 -4.15 -3.62 4.55
CA SER A 62 -3.62 -4.54 3.55
C SER A 62 -4.73 -5.35 2.90
N SER A 63 -4.67 -5.51 1.58
CA SER A 63 -5.66 -6.30 0.84
C SER A 63 -5.44 -7.82 0.97
N SER A 64 -4.31 -8.26 1.54
CA SER A 64 -3.98 -9.68 1.71
C SER A 64 -2.92 -9.87 2.78
N GLU A 65 -2.93 -11.03 3.45
CA GLU A 65 -1.86 -11.40 4.41
C GLU A 65 -0.47 -11.31 3.79
N ARG A 66 -0.32 -11.76 2.53
CA ARG A 66 0.94 -11.70 1.79
C ARG A 66 1.47 -10.27 1.62
N ALA A 67 0.59 -9.29 1.45
CA ALA A 67 0.99 -7.89 1.35
C ALA A 67 1.36 -7.35 2.74
N SER A 68 0.64 -7.76 3.80
CA SER A 68 1.01 -7.42 5.18
C SER A 68 2.42 -7.91 5.52
N ASP A 69 2.71 -9.18 5.21
CA ASP A 69 4.03 -9.78 5.42
C ASP A 69 5.16 -8.97 4.76
N VAL A 70 4.91 -8.45 3.53
CA VAL A 70 5.92 -7.66 2.80
C VAL A 70 6.06 -6.25 3.38
N GLU A 71 4.97 -5.61 3.78
CA GLU A 71 5.05 -4.29 4.45
C GLU A 71 5.74 -4.38 5.81
N GLU A 72 5.45 -5.42 6.60
CA GLU A 72 6.10 -5.70 7.88
C GLU A 72 7.60 -5.93 7.71
N GLU A 73 8.03 -6.65 6.67
CA GLU A 73 9.45 -6.85 6.38
C GLU A 73 10.13 -5.52 6.05
N GLN A 74 9.48 -4.64 5.27
CA GLN A 74 10.06 -3.33 4.97
C GLN A 74 10.28 -2.50 6.25
N LEU A 75 9.31 -2.53 7.18
CA LEU A 75 9.44 -1.87 8.49
C LEU A 75 10.55 -2.48 9.33
N GLY A 76 10.61 -3.82 9.41
CA GLY A 76 11.59 -4.54 10.21
C GLY A 76 13.03 -4.37 9.68
N ALA A 77 13.21 -4.50 8.37
CA ALA A 77 14.50 -4.37 7.70
C ALA A 77 14.93 -2.90 7.49
N HIS A 78 14.02 -1.93 7.70
CA HIS A 78 14.23 -0.49 7.49
C HIS A 78 14.60 -0.11 6.04
N GLU A 79 14.20 -0.93 5.09
CA GLU A 79 14.44 -0.78 3.66
C GLU A 79 13.21 -1.18 2.84
N GLY A 80 13.11 -0.65 1.63
CA GLY A 80 12.03 -0.99 0.71
C GLY A 80 11.33 0.22 0.11
N PRO A 81 10.57 0.00 -0.97
CA PRO A 81 9.98 1.06 -1.76
C PRO A 81 8.95 1.90 -1.00
N CYS A 82 8.19 1.34 -0.05
CA CYS A 82 7.21 2.09 0.74
C CYS A 82 7.90 3.05 1.73
N LEU A 83 9.00 2.62 2.37
CA LEU A 83 9.79 3.47 3.26
C LEU A 83 10.47 4.59 2.49
N ASP A 84 11.04 4.27 1.33
CA ASP A 84 11.73 5.27 0.51
C ASP A 84 10.73 6.24 -0.12
N ALA A 85 9.52 5.79 -0.48
CA ALA A 85 8.44 6.68 -0.91
C ALA A 85 8.01 7.64 0.21
N TYR A 86 7.83 7.13 1.43
CA TYR A 86 7.52 7.95 2.60
C TYR A 86 8.62 9.00 2.88
N ARG A 87 9.88 8.56 2.92
CA ARG A 87 11.04 9.43 3.24
C ARG A 87 11.28 10.50 2.17
N SER A 88 11.22 10.11 0.90
CA SER A 88 11.50 11.02 -0.22
C SER A 88 10.29 11.89 -0.59
N GLY A 89 9.08 11.44 -0.24
CA GLY A 89 7.85 12.02 -0.77
C GLY A 89 7.73 11.89 -2.30
N ALA A 90 8.47 10.96 -2.92
CA ALA A 90 8.38 10.67 -4.34
C ALA A 90 7.77 9.28 -4.55
N THR A 91 7.09 9.10 -5.68
CA THR A 91 6.64 7.78 -6.11
C THR A 91 7.86 6.91 -6.42
N ILE A 92 7.88 5.70 -5.88
CA ILE A 92 8.90 4.69 -6.14
C ILE A 92 8.30 3.60 -7.03
N GLU A 93 8.89 3.41 -8.21
CA GLU A 93 8.49 2.37 -9.16
C GLU A 93 9.53 1.27 -9.20
N VAL A 94 9.09 0.04 -8.93
CA VAL A 94 9.92 -1.16 -8.98
C VAL A 94 9.31 -2.10 -10.02
N PRO A 95 9.65 -1.96 -11.32
CA PRO A 95 9.09 -2.82 -12.36
C PRO A 95 9.59 -4.28 -12.28
N SER A 96 10.67 -4.51 -11.53
CA SER A 96 11.29 -5.82 -11.32
C SER A 96 11.88 -5.88 -9.91
N VAL A 97 11.26 -6.68 -9.03
CA VAL A 97 11.73 -6.91 -7.66
C VAL A 97 13.12 -7.56 -7.65
N ALA A 98 13.40 -8.42 -8.63
CA ALA A 98 14.71 -9.07 -8.79
C ALA A 98 15.84 -8.05 -8.96
N ASP A 99 15.60 -6.99 -9.75
CA ASP A 99 16.59 -5.95 -10.02
C ASP A 99 16.79 -5.00 -8.84
N ALA A 100 15.79 -4.89 -7.94
CA ALA A 100 15.85 -4.07 -6.74
C ALA A 100 16.68 -4.69 -5.60
N ARG A 101 17.08 -5.95 -5.73
CA ARG A 101 17.81 -6.72 -4.70
C ARG A 101 19.14 -6.11 -4.27
N GLY A 102 19.79 -5.35 -5.16
CA GLY A 102 21.00 -4.61 -4.82
C GLY A 102 20.77 -3.41 -3.90
N THR A 103 19.53 -2.89 -3.87
CA THR A 103 19.12 -1.71 -3.08
C THR A 103 18.38 -2.12 -1.82
N TRP A 104 17.43 -3.06 -1.93
CA TRP A 104 16.62 -3.55 -0.82
C TRP A 104 16.60 -5.10 -0.80
N PRO A 105 17.69 -5.76 -0.38
CA PRO A 105 17.82 -7.22 -0.41
C PRO A 105 16.73 -7.96 0.37
N ALA A 106 16.42 -7.57 1.60
CA ALA A 106 15.43 -8.23 2.46
C ALA A 106 14.00 -8.07 1.90
N PHE A 107 13.65 -6.86 1.46
CA PHE A 107 12.40 -6.60 0.76
C PHE A 107 12.28 -7.47 -0.50
N SER A 108 13.32 -7.51 -1.35
CA SER A 108 13.29 -8.29 -2.58
C SER A 108 13.11 -9.78 -2.32
N ASP A 109 13.76 -10.32 -1.28
CA ASP A 109 13.62 -11.72 -0.87
C ASP A 109 12.19 -12.08 -0.48
N ILE A 110 11.58 -11.32 0.43
CA ILE A 110 10.21 -11.60 0.86
C ILE A 110 9.22 -11.36 -0.28
N ALA A 111 9.39 -10.30 -1.07
CA ALA A 111 8.47 -9.96 -2.14
C ALA A 111 8.44 -11.07 -3.21
N GLU A 112 9.60 -11.59 -3.61
CA GLU A 112 9.68 -12.73 -4.52
C GLU A 112 9.08 -14.00 -3.89
N ALA A 113 9.38 -14.29 -2.62
CA ALA A 113 8.84 -15.44 -1.90
C ALA A 113 7.30 -15.40 -1.77
N ARG A 114 6.72 -14.19 -1.68
CA ARG A 114 5.26 -13.96 -1.65
C ARG A 114 4.63 -13.82 -3.04
N GLY A 115 5.43 -13.89 -4.10
CA GLY A 115 4.98 -13.94 -5.49
C GLY A 115 4.83 -12.58 -6.18
N TYR A 116 5.31 -11.50 -5.55
CA TYR A 116 5.34 -10.17 -6.15
C TYR A 116 6.51 -10.02 -7.11
N ARG A 117 6.25 -9.38 -8.26
CA ARG A 117 7.24 -9.20 -9.33
C ARG A 117 7.56 -7.73 -9.59
N ALA A 118 6.63 -6.85 -9.25
CA ALA A 118 6.75 -5.42 -9.35
C ALA A 118 6.01 -4.77 -8.18
N VAL A 119 6.42 -3.57 -7.80
CA VAL A 119 5.79 -2.75 -6.74
C VAL A 119 5.73 -1.30 -7.21
N HIS A 120 4.66 -0.61 -6.83
CA HIS A 120 4.47 0.81 -7.08
C HIS A 120 4.02 1.48 -5.78
N SER A 121 4.88 2.31 -5.20
CA SER A 121 4.65 2.92 -3.89
C SER A 121 4.46 4.43 -4.06
N VAL A 122 3.28 4.91 -3.69
CA VAL A 122 2.90 6.33 -3.80
C VAL A 122 2.83 6.94 -2.39
N PRO A 123 3.48 8.08 -2.13
CA PRO A 123 3.42 8.71 -0.83
C PRO A 123 2.04 9.31 -0.56
N ILE A 124 1.47 9.03 0.61
CA ILE A 124 0.29 9.71 1.12
C ILE A 124 0.74 10.96 1.87
N ARG A 125 0.23 12.12 1.47
CA ARG A 125 0.54 13.41 2.09
C ARG A 125 -0.72 14.06 2.64
N PHE A 126 -0.58 14.71 3.79
CA PHE A 126 -1.60 15.59 4.34
C PHE A 126 -1.21 17.05 4.10
N GLY A 127 -1.99 17.75 3.27
CA GLY A 127 -1.69 19.13 2.87
C GLY A 127 -0.66 19.23 1.73
N SER A 128 -0.24 20.44 1.41
CA SER A 128 0.65 20.74 0.29
C SER A 128 2.14 20.71 0.64
N GLN A 129 2.58 19.84 1.54
CA GLN A 129 3.98 19.69 1.93
C GLN A 129 4.48 18.27 1.69
#